data_AF-D9PL23-F1
#
_entry.id   AF-D9PL23-F1
#
_cell.length_a   1.000
_cell.length_b   1.000
_cell.length_c   1.000
_cell.angle_alpha   90.00
_cell.angle_beta   90.00
_cell.angle_gamma   90.00
#
_symmetry.space_group_name_H-M   'P 1'
#
loop_
_entity.id
_entity.type
_entity.pdbx_description
1 polymer ?
#
loop_
_entity_poly.entity_id
_entity_poly.type
_entity_poly.pdbx_seq_one_letter_code
_entity_poly.pdbx_strand_id
1 'polypeptide(L)'
;MGHCHMVGGQVSETSERHIVIGGAEALSAGIFDEAIAYAALGHLHLPQAVGGKAHVRYSGSPLPMSFAEVDYPHQVLRVELDGEAVAEIQAIPVPRAVQLLRVPKRPVPLDEVLAALAALELPDVPEEEHPYLEVRVRLDAPEPGLRARIEAALAGKPVRLARIEPTSARSGTDEDQPEALSLSDLERLAPETVFARLCEQRIAAETPERASLLAELSAAFAELANAPAEQGTP
;
A
#
# COMPACT_ATOMS: atom_id res chain seq x y z
N MET A 1 21.26 14.21 -3.13
CA MET A 1 20.48 13.07 -2.59
C MET A 1 19.19 13.60 -2.01
N GLY A 2 18.12 12.80 -1.98
CA GLY A 2 16.84 13.20 -1.38
C GLY A 2 16.05 12.01 -0.87
N HIS A 3 15.20 12.24 0.15
CA HIS A 3 14.25 11.25 0.65
C HIS A 3 12.86 11.89 0.67
N CYS A 4 12.09 11.67 -0.39
CA CYS A 4 10.84 12.37 -0.65
C CYS A 4 10.06 11.70 -1.77
N HIS A 5 8.81 12.07 -1.95
CA HIS A 5 8.00 11.67 -3.11
C HIS A 5 8.24 12.63 -4.29
N MET A 6 8.41 12.05 -5.48
CA MET A 6 8.47 12.81 -6.74
C MET A 6 7.18 12.62 -7.53
N VAL A 7 6.73 13.67 -8.22
CA VAL A 7 5.59 13.61 -9.13
C VAL A 7 5.85 12.53 -10.20
N GLY A 8 4.86 11.66 -10.42
CA GLY A 8 4.96 10.55 -11.36
C GLY A 8 5.74 9.33 -10.84
N GLY A 9 6.18 9.34 -9.58
CA GLY A 9 6.66 8.14 -8.91
C GLY A 9 5.50 7.17 -8.62
N GLN A 10 5.72 5.89 -8.88
CA GLN A 10 4.79 4.82 -8.53
C GLN A 10 5.00 4.44 -7.06
N VAL A 11 3.93 4.57 -6.27
CA VAL A 11 3.87 4.20 -4.85
C VAL A 11 3.24 2.80 -4.75
N SER A 12 3.68 1.97 -3.80
CA SER A 12 2.91 0.76 -3.49
C SER A 12 1.65 1.12 -2.70
N GLU A 13 0.60 0.32 -2.83
CA GLU A 13 -0.69 0.59 -2.17
C GLU A 13 -0.63 0.49 -0.63
N THR A 14 0.37 -0.20 -0.07
CA THR A 14 0.36 -0.55 1.36
C THR A 14 1.70 -0.47 2.08
N SER A 15 2.80 -0.14 1.41
CA SER A 15 4.12 -0.19 2.04
C SER A 15 4.70 1.16 2.42
N GLU A 16 4.48 2.20 1.62
CA GLU A 16 5.00 3.52 1.87
C GLU A 16 4.01 4.36 2.70
N ARG A 17 4.53 5.12 3.67
CA ARG A 17 3.72 6.10 4.40
C ARG A 17 3.60 7.38 3.57
N HIS A 18 2.41 7.96 3.51
CA HIS A 18 2.23 9.28 2.93
C HIS A 18 2.99 10.32 3.76
N ILE A 19 4.01 10.95 3.16
CA ILE A 19 4.71 12.09 3.74
C ILE A 19 4.26 13.34 3.00
N VAL A 20 3.64 14.27 3.72
CA VAL A 20 3.33 15.62 3.21
C VAL A 20 4.42 16.56 3.69
N ILE A 21 5.11 17.24 2.75
CA ILE A 21 6.14 18.23 3.08
C ILE A 21 5.59 19.61 2.71
N GLY A 22 5.24 20.42 3.72
CA GLY A 22 4.81 21.81 3.51
C GLY A 22 3.55 21.98 2.66
N GLY A 23 2.61 21.01 2.72
CA GLY A 23 1.39 21.01 1.92
C GLY A 23 1.54 20.44 0.50
N ALA A 24 2.74 20.09 0.07
CA ALA A 24 2.98 19.37 -1.18
C ALA A 24 3.18 17.86 -0.91
N GLU A 25 2.35 17.04 -1.55
CA GLU A 25 2.42 15.58 -1.45
C GLU A 25 3.55 14.97 -2.30
N ALA A 26 3.99 15.68 -3.34
CA ALA A 26 5.06 15.26 -4.23
C ALA A 26 5.83 16.45 -4.83
N LEU A 27 7.15 16.30 -4.98
CA LEU A 27 8.04 17.30 -5.56
C LEU A 27 8.22 17.07 -7.06
N SER A 28 8.37 18.15 -7.83
CA SER A 28 8.73 18.03 -9.25
C SER A 28 10.17 17.53 -9.40
N ALA A 29 10.42 16.60 -10.32
CA ALA A 29 11.78 16.19 -10.70
C ALA A 29 12.59 17.34 -11.36
N GLY A 30 11.93 18.45 -11.69
CA GLY A 30 12.56 19.69 -12.16
C GLY A 30 13.40 20.41 -11.10
N ILE A 31 13.30 20.04 -9.81
CA ILE A 31 14.17 20.61 -8.76
C ILE A 31 15.64 20.23 -8.92
N PHE A 32 15.92 19.15 -9.65
CA PHE A 32 17.28 18.70 -9.91
C PHE A 32 17.84 19.43 -11.13
N ASP A 33 18.86 20.26 -10.88
CA ASP A 33 19.64 20.96 -11.90
C ASP A 33 20.25 19.96 -12.90
N GLU A 34 20.37 20.36 -14.17
CA GLU A 34 20.89 19.51 -15.24
C GLU A 34 22.38 19.19 -15.07
N ALA A 35 23.13 19.99 -14.31
CA ALA A 35 24.53 19.72 -13.97
C ALA A 35 24.69 18.58 -12.94
N ILE A 36 23.60 18.11 -12.32
CA ILE A 36 23.66 16.97 -11.39
C ILE A 36 23.85 15.69 -12.18
N ALA A 37 25.07 15.14 -12.13
CA ALA A 37 25.41 13.88 -12.78
C ALA A 37 24.46 12.74 -12.39
N TYR A 38 24.14 12.62 -11.10
CA TYR A 38 23.24 11.60 -10.57
C TYR A 38 22.52 12.05 -9.30
N ALA A 39 21.21 11.80 -9.23
CA ALA A 39 20.40 12.03 -8.05
C ALA A 39 19.87 10.71 -7.49
N ALA A 40 20.44 10.30 -6.35
CA ALA A 40 19.94 9.18 -5.56
C ALA A 40 18.74 9.61 -4.71
N LEU A 41 17.58 8.99 -4.98
CA LEU A 41 16.35 9.16 -4.23
C LEU A 41 16.06 7.95 -3.36
N GLY A 42 15.48 8.19 -2.19
CA GLY A 42 14.86 7.18 -1.33
C GLY A 42 13.44 7.58 -0.96
N HIS A 43 12.72 6.67 -0.30
CA HIS A 43 11.32 6.73 0.16
C HIS A 43 10.45 5.68 -0.54
N LEU A 44 10.45 5.65 -1.87
CA LEU A 44 9.72 4.66 -2.65
C LEU A 44 10.47 3.33 -2.68
N HIS A 45 9.73 2.24 -2.50
CA HIS A 45 10.30 0.89 -2.47
C HIS A 45 10.38 0.25 -3.86
N LEU A 46 9.58 0.72 -4.83
CA LEU A 46 9.73 0.30 -6.22
C LEU A 46 10.93 0.99 -6.88
N PRO A 47 11.91 0.24 -7.42
CA PRO A 47 13.02 0.81 -8.18
C PRO A 47 12.51 1.45 -9.47
N GLN A 48 12.81 2.73 -9.68
CA GLN A 48 12.30 3.49 -10.84
C GLN A 48 13.10 4.77 -11.10
N ALA A 49 13.12 5.20 -12.37
CA ALA A 49 13.52 6.55 -12.75
C ALA A 49 12.32 7.49 -12.69
N VAL A 50 12.54 8.77 -12.43
CA VAL A 50 11.46 9.77 -12.33
C VAL A 50 11.72 11.00 -13.19
N GLY A 51 10.63 11.65 -13.60
CA GLY A 51 10.68 12.84 -14.44
C GLY A 51 11.27 12.62 -15.84
N GLY A 52 11.26 11.38 -16.35
CA GLY A 52 11.88 11.03 -17.63
C GLY A 52 13.43 11.11 -17.64
N LYS A 53 14.05 11.33 -16.48
CA LYS A 53 15.50 11.49 -16.33
C LYS A 53 16.13 10.18 -15.87
N ALA A 54 16.99 9.58 -16.69
CA ALA A 54 17.64 8.30 -16.36
C ALA A 54 18.55 8.35 -15.11
N HIS A 55 19.10 9.54 -14.80
CA HIS A 55 20.03 9.79 -13.71
C HIS A 55 19.36 10.22 -12.39
N VAL A 56 18.03 10.39 -12.35
CA VAL A 56 17.26 10.68 -11.13
C VAL A 56 16.44 9.44 -10.79
N ARG A 57 16.84 8.70 -9.75
CA ARG A 57 16.30 7.36 -9.52
C ARG A 57 16.05 7.05 -8.05
N TYR A 58 14.97 6.32 -7.81
CA TYR A 58 14.80 5.51 -6.62
C TYR A 58 15.49 4.16 -6.85
N SER A 59 16.37 3.76 -5.93
CA SER A 59 16.92 2.41 -5.94
C SER A 59 15.90 1.35 -5.55
N GLY A 60 14.82 1.77 -4.87
CA GLY A 60 13.85 0.88 -4.24
C GLY A 60 14.37 0.29 -2.93
N SER A 61 13.57 -0.57 -2.32
CA SER A 61 13.94 -1.35 -1.15
C SER A 61 14.83 -2.54 -1.57
N PRO A 62 15.85 -2.91 -0.78
CA PRO A 62 16.69 -4.08 -1.07
C PRO A 62 15.98 -5.40 -0.76
N LEU A 63 14.93 -5.37 0.06
CA LEU A 63 14.12 -6.52 0.47
C LEU A 63 12.64 -6.10 0.49
N PRO A 64 11.70 -7.04 0.28
CA PRO A 64 10.28 -6.74 0.33
C PRO A 64 9.87 -6.34 1.75
N MET A 65 9.30 -5.15 1.88
CA MET A 65 8.80 -4.62 3.16
C MET A 65 7.32 -4.93 3.38
N SER A 66 6.61 -5.32 2.31
CA SER A 66 5.22 -5.77 2.34
C SER A 66 4.96 -6.82 1.25
N PHE A 67 3.82 -7.53 1.35
CA PHE A 67 3.39 -8.47 0.30
C PHE A 67 3.05 -7.78 -1.03
N ALA A 68 2.78 -6.47 -1.04
CA ALA A 68 2.58 -5.71 -2.28
C ALA A 68 3.87 -5.66 -3.14
N GLU A 69 5.04 -5.84 -2.52
CA GLU A 69 6.35 -5.81 -3.15
C GLU A 69 6.83 -7.20 -3.60
N VAL A 70 5.98 -8.23 -3.53
CA VAL A 70 6.41 -9.61 -3.84
C VAL A 70 7.06 -9.72 -5.23
N ASP A 71 6.57 -8.93 -6.20
CA ASP A 71 7.03 -8.93 -7.58
C ASP A 71 8.04 -7.79 -7.88
N TYR A 72 8.48 -7.04 -6.86
CA TYR A 72 9.42 -5.93 -7.07
C TYR A 72 10.81 -6.45 -7.43
N PRO A 73 11.52 -5.81 -8.38
CA PRO A 73 12.87 -6.18 -8.77
C PRO A 73 13.89 -5.61 -7.77
N HIS A 74 13.88 -6.07 -6.52
CA HIS A 74 14.76 -5.57 -5.48
C HIS A 74 16.23 -5.60 -5.93
N GLN A 75 16.90 -4.47 -5.77
CA GLN A 75 18.20 -4.23 -6.37
C GLN A 75 18.99 -3.20 -5.58
N VAL A 76 20.28 -3.16 -5.86
CA VAL A 76 21.14 -2.00 -5.62
C VAL A 76 21.58 -1.43 -6.96
N LEU A 77 21.87 -0.13 -6.99
CA LEU A 77 22.38 0.52 -8.19
C LEU A 77 23.88 0.77 -8.04
N ARG A 78 24.69 0.19 -8.93
CA ARG A 78 26.09 0.59 -9.12
C ARG A 78 26.12 1.73 -10.12
N VAL A 79 26.58 2.89 -9.68
CA VAL A 79 26.75 4.07 -10.52
C VAL A 79 28.23 4.31 -10.71
N GLU A 80 28.70 4.20 -11.94
CA GLU A 80 30.07 4.50 -12.32
C GLU A 80 30.14 5.91 -12.91
N LEU A 81 31.09 6.72 -12.42
CA LEU A 81 31.32 8.08 -12.87
C LEU A 81 32.62 8.14 -13.68
N ASP A 82 32.60 8.87 -14.79
CA ASP A 82 33.78 9.26 -15.55
C ASP A 82 33.90 10.79 -15.52
N GLY A 83 34.80 11.29 -14.67
CA GLY A 83 34.87 12.71 -14.35
C GLY A 83 33.59 13.22 -13.69
N GLU A 84 32.97 14.22 -14.32
CA GLU A 84 31.72 14.85 -13.84
C GLU A 84 30.45 14.19 -14.43
N ALA A 85 30.59 13.14 -15.25
CA ALA A 85 29.48 12.48 -15.92
C ALA A 85 29.25 11.05 -15.41
N VAL A 86 28.02 10.56 -15.55
CA VAL A 86 27.70 9.14 -15.33
C VAL A 86 28.13 8.33 -16.54
N ALA A 87 29.01 7.37 -16.34
CA ALA A 87 29.44 6.41 -17.36
C ALA A 87 28.49 5.23 -17.46
N GLU A 88 28.09 4.65 -16.32
CA GLU A 88 27.21 3.49 -16.27
C GLU A 88 26.29 3.54 -15.04
N ILE A 89 25.04 3.10 -15.21
CA ILE A 89 24.13 2.77 -14.11
C ILE A 89 23.72 1.30 -14.29
N GLN A 90 24.20 0.44 -13.40
CA GLN A 90 23.89 -0.98 -13.43
C GLN A 90 22.98 -1.36 -12.25
N ALA A 91 21.87 -2.01 -12.56
CA ALA A 91 21.05 -2.68 -11.56
C ALA A 91 21.67 -4.03 -11.18
N ILE A 92 21.98 -4.20 -9.90
CA ILE A 92 22.48 -5.46 -9.35
C ILE A 92 21.35 -6.06 -8.49
N PRO A 93 20.73 -7.17 -8.93
CA PRO A 93 19.64 -7.80 -8.18
C PRO A 93 20.08 -8.25 -6.78
N VAL A 94 19.21 -8.05 -5.80
CA VAL A 94 19.40 -8.59 -4.44
C VAL A 94 18.73 -9.97 -4.36
N PRO A 95 19.48 -11.07 -4.10
CA PRO A 95 18.89 -12.39 -3.97
C PRO A 95 17.90 -12.46 -2.81
N ARG A 96 16.73 -13.07 -3.05
CA ARG A 96 15.70 -13.24 -2.03
C ARG A 96 15.91 -14.56 -1.28
N ALA A 97 16.47 -14.47 -0.07
CA ALA A 97 16.72 -15.63 0.79
C ALA A 97 15.43 -16.25 1.34
N VAL A 98 14.44 -15.43 1.70
CA VAL A 98 13.12 -15.89 2.17
C VAL A 98 12.04 -15.42 1.20
N GLN A 99 11.28 -16.35 0.64
CA GLN A 99 10.22 -16.04 -0.31
C GLN A 99 8.97 -15.49 0.38
N LEU A 100 8.26 -14.59 -0.30
CA LEU A 100 6.91 -14.17 0.06
C LEU A 100 5.95 -14.79 -0.94
N LEU A 101 4.90 -15.45 -0.46
CA LEU A 101 3.90 -16.12 -1.26
C LEU A 101 2.54 -15.48 -1.02
N ARG A 102 1.76 -15.36 -2.10
CA ARG A 102 0.35 -14.96 -2.04
C ARG A 102 -0.50 -16.06 -2.65
N VAL A 103 -1.24 -16.77 -1.80
CA VAL A 103 -2.05 -17.90 -2.24
C VAL A 103 -3.49 -17.71 -1.78
N PRO A 104 -4.46 -17.69 -2.70
CA PRO A 104 -4.34 -17.60 -4.15
C PRO A 104 -3.84 -16.24 -4.66
N LYS A 105 -3.57 -16.15 -5.97
CA LYS A 105 -3.13 -14.92 -6.66
C LYS A 105 -4.20 -13.80 -6.66
N ARG A 106 -5.46 -14.15 -6.43
CA ARG A 106 -6.59 -13.23 -6.29
C ARG A 106 -7.49 -13.78 -5.18
N PRO A 107 -8.31 -12.96 -4.50
CA PRO A 107 -9.28 -13.46 -3.53
C PRO A 107 -10.28 -14.40 -4.21
N VAL A 108 -10.47 -15.59 -3.64
CA VAL A 108 -11.44 -16.61 -4.07
C VAL A 108 -12.19 -17.16 -2.85
N PRO A 109 -13.34 -17.85 -3.03
CA PRO A 109 -14.08 -18.45 -1.92
C PRO A 109 -13.23 -19.37 -1.04
N LEU A 110 -13.58 -19.47 0.25
CA LEU A 110 -12.81 -20.22 1.24
C LEU A 110 -12.50 -21.66 0.83
N ASP A 111 -13.47 -22.39 0.24
CA ASP A 111 -13.24 -23.78 -0.13
C ASP A 111 -12.17 -23.92 -1.23
N GLU A 112 -12.14 -22.99 -2.20
CA GLU A 112 -11.09 -22.91 -3.22
C GLU A 112 -9.73 -22.52 -2.61
N VAL A 113 -9.73 -21.63 -1.61
CA VAL A 113 -8.51 -21.30 -0.86
C VAL A 113 -7.97 -22.54 -0.16
N LEU A 114 -8.79 -23.28 0.58
CA LEU A 114 -8.37 -24.48 1.30
C LEU A 114 -7.82 -25.55 0.34
N ALA A 115 -8.45 -25.74 -0.82
CA ALA A 115 -7.95 -26.62 -1.87
C ALA A 115 -6.57 -26.16 -2.39
N ALA A 116 -6.40 -24.86 -2.65
CA ALA A 116 -5.12 -24.30 -3.10
C ALA A 116 -4.01 -24.45 -2.05
N LEU A 117 -4.32 -24.25 -0.77
CA LEU A 117 -3.36 -24.44 0.33
C LEU A 117 -2.97 -25.91 0.50
N ALA A 118 -3.94 -26.82 0.42
CA ALA A 118 -3.70 -28.26 0.48
C ALA A 118 -2.81 -28.74 -0.68
N ALA A 119 -3.02 -28.21 -1.89
CA ALA A 119 -2.22 -28.50 -3.08
C ALA A 119 -0.89 -27.73 -3.15
N LEU A 120 -0.61 -26.81 -2.21
CA LEU A 120 0.61 -26.01 -2.24
C LEU A 120 1.84 -26.88 -2.00
N GLU A 121 2.69 -26.99 -3.02
CA GLU A 121 4.00 -27.62 -2.94
C GLU A 121 5.03 -26.59 -2.50
N LEU A 122 5.83 -26.96 -1.50
CA LEU A 122 6.84 -26.08 -0.90
C LEU A 122 8.15 -26.85 -0.78
N PRO A 123 9.29 -26.18 -1.00
CA PRO A 123 10.58 -26.82 -0.86
C PRO A 123 10.82 -27.18 0.61
N ASP A 124 11.48 -28.31 0.83
CA ASP A 124 11.93 -28.75 2.16
C ASP A 124 13.23 -27.99 2.49
N VAL A 125 13.07 -26.84 3.16
CA VAL A 125 14.15 -25.93 3.54
C VAL A 125 14.14 -25.75 5.06
N PRO A 126 15.25 -25.29 5.67
CA PRO A 126 15.29 -24.97 7.10
C PRO A 126 14.20 -23.97 7.51
N GLU A 127 13.83 -23.99 8.79
CA GLU A 127 12.72 -23.17 9.32
C GLU A 127 12.94 -21.66 9.10
N GLU A 128 14.18 -21.20 9.21
CA GLU A 128 14.58 -19.82 8.92
C GLU A 128 14.28 -19.37 7.49
N GLU A 129 14.30 -20.31 6.53
CA GLU A 129 14.09 -20.10 5.11
C GLU A 129 12.64 -20.35 4.66
N HIS A 130 11.77 -20.84 5.55
CA HIS A 130 10.36 -21.08 5.23
C HIS A 130 9.69 -19.83 4.64
N PRO A 131 9.01 -19.90 3.49
CA PRO A 131 8.33 -18.74 2.92
C PRO A 131 7.31 -18.13 3.87
N TYR A 132 7.17 -16.80 3.82
CA TYR A 132 6.04 -16.10 4.42
C TYR A 132 4.84 -16.15 3.48
N LEU A 133 3.67 -16.45 4.02
CA LEU A 133 2.44 -16.63 3.26
C LEU A 133 1.38 -15.60 3.66
N GLU A 134 0.86 -14.89 2.65
CA GLU A 134 -0.39 -14.14 2.70
C GLU A 134 -1.50 -14.96 2.02
N VAL A 135 -2.57 -15.23 2.76
CA VAL A 135 -3.72 -15.96 2.27
C VAL A 135 -4.84 -14.99 1.90
N ARG A 136 -5.30 -15.04 0.65
CA ARG A 136 -6.36 -14.13 0.15
C ARG A 136 -7.68 -14.84 -0.02
N VAL A 137 -8.70 -14.43 0.73
CA VAL A 137 -9.99 -15.13 0.75
C VAL A 137 -11.13 -14.16 0.49
N ARG A 138 -12.04 -14.54 -0.41
CA ARG A 138 -13.31 -13.85 -0.58
C ARG A 138 -14.35 -14.49 0.35
N LEU A 139 -15.01 -13.68 1.14
CA LEU A 139 -16.06 -14.11 2.06
C LEU A 139 -17.39 -13.45 1.67
N ASP A 140 -18.44 -14.26 1.60
CA ASP A 140 -19.80 -13.77 1.37
C ASP A 140 -20.51 -13.44 2.70
N ALA A 141 -20.04 -14.03 3.80
CA ALA A 141 -20.52 -13.79 5.17
C ALA A 141 -19.35 -13.93 6.17
N PRO A 142 -19.48 -13.41 7.41
CA PRO A 142 -18.49 -13.66 8.46
C PRO A 142 -18.26 -15.15 8.67
N GLU A 143 -17.00 -15.57 8.71
CA GLU A 143 -16.58 -16.96 8.92
C GLU A 143 -15.84 -17.10 10.26
N PRO A 144 -16.54 -17.43 11.36
CA PRO A 144 -15.91 -17.76 12.62
C PRO A 144 -14.96 -18.96 12.43
N GLY A 145 -13.71 -18.84 12.88
CA GLY A 145 -12.74 -19.93 12.77
C GLY A 145 -12.00 -20.01 11.42
N LEU A 146 -12.16 -19.02 10.53
CA LEU A 146 -11.40 -18.89 9.28
C LEU A 146 -9.90 -19.21 9.46
N ARG A 147 -9.27 -18.59 10.45
CA ARG A 147 -7.84 -18.80 10.76
C ARG A 147 -7.53 -20.25 11.09
N ALA A 148 -8.32 -20.89 11.95
CA ALA A 148 -8.11 -22.28 12.34
C ALA A 148 -8.25 -23.24 11.16
N ARG A 149 -9.20 -22.99 10.25
CA ARG A 149 -9.36 -23.77 9.01
C ARG A 149 -8.14 -23.63 8.08
N ILE A 150 -7.63 -22.41 7.92
CA ILE A 150 -6.42 -22.14 7.12
C ILE A 150 -5.19 -22.80 7.74
N GLU A 151 -4.99 -22.66 9.05
CA GLU A 151 -3.86 -23.29 9.76
C GLU A 151 -3.92 -24.82 9.67
N ALA A 152 -5.11 -25.41 9.76
CA ALA A 152 -5.30 -26.85 9.56
C ALA A 152 -4.91 -27.29 8.14
N ALA A 153 -5.24 -26.51 7.11
CA ALA A 153 -4.84 -26.80 5.73
C ALA A 153 -3.33 -26.63 5.48
N LEU A 154 -2.64 -25.84 6.33
CA LEU A 154 -1.20 -25.62 6.29
C LEU A 154 -0.41 -26.55 7.20
N ALA A 155 -1.07 -27.37 8.02
CA ALA A 155 -0.41 -28.21 9.02
C ALA A 155 0.64 -29.13 8.38
N GLY A 156 1.86 -29.11 8.92
CA GLY A 156 2.99 -29.91 8.45
C GLY A 156 3.69 -29.38 7.20
N LYS A 157 3.26 -28.24 6.63
CA LYS A 157 3.93 -27.62 5.48
C LYS A 157 5.03 -26.65 5.94
N PRO A 158 6.19 -26.57 5.24
CA PRO A 158 7.29 -25.67 5.58
C PRO A 158 6.97 -24.22 5.15
N VAL A 159 6.05 -23.56 5.86
CA VAL A 159 5.57 -22.20 5.55
C VAL A 159 5.17 -21.45 6.82
N ARG A 160 5.34 -20.13 6.80
CA ARG A 160 4.94 -19.23 7.88
C ARG A 160 3.71 -18.42 7.45
N LEU A 161 2.55 -18.71 8.04
CA LEU A 161 1.35 -17.90 7.82
C LEU A 161 1.55 -16.50 8.44
N ALA A 162 1.73 -15.49 7.59
CA ALA A 162 2.00 -14.12 8.01
C ALA A 162 0.71 -13.28 8.08
N ARG A 163 -0.19 -13.46 7.10
CA ARG A 163 -1.41 -12.67 6.99
C ARG A 163 -2.54 -13.46 6.35
N ILE A 164 -3.77 -13.19 6.79
CA ILE A 164 -4.99 -13.55 6.08
C ILE A 164 -5.65 -12.24 5.67
N GLU A 165 -5.88 -12.06 4.38
CA GLU A 165 -6.53 -10.91 3.78
C GLU A 165 -7.93 -11.32 3.29
N PRO A 166 -8.97 -11.11 4.12
CA PRO A 166 -10.34 -11.30 3.70
C PRO A 166 -10.82 -10.13 2.85
N THR A 167 -11.58 -10.42 1.79
CA THR A 167 -12.32 -9.44 0.99
C THR A 167 -13.80 -9.81 1.00
N SER A 168 -14.69 -8.86 1.29
CA SER A 168 -16.12 -9.11 1.22
C SER A 168 -16.62 -9.01 -0.21
N ALA A 169 -17.50 -9.93 -0.64
CA ALA A 169 -18.18 -9.80 -1.93
C ALA A 169 -19.20 -8.63 -1.97
N ARG A 170 -19.52 -8.07 -0.80
CA ARG A 170 -20.55 -7.04 -0.59
C ARG A 170 -20.11 -5.60 -0.84
N SER A 171 -18.86 -5.34 -1.23
CA SER A 171 -18.42 -3.97 -1.55
C SER A 171 -19.00 -3.39 -2.86
N GLY A 172 -19.98 -4.06 -3.48
CA GLY A 172 -20.83 -3.51 -4.53
C GLY A 172 -22.29 -3.79 -4.19
N THR A 173 -23.06 -2.71 -4.01
CA THR A 173 -24.54 -2.66 -3.90
C THR A 173 -25.17 -3.39 -2.70
N ASP A 174 -25.29 -2.70 -1.58
CA ASP A 174 -26.45 -2.81 -0.66
C ASP A 174 -26.49 -1.55 0.23
N GLU A 175 -27.37 -0.60 -0.11
CA GLU A 175 -27.49 0.73 0.53
C GLU A 175 -28.20 0.73 1.90
N ASP A 176 -28.50 -0.42 2.52
CA ASP A 176 -29.50 -0.44 3.61
C ASP A 176 -29.13 -1.16 4.92
N GLN A 177 -27.84 -1.27 5.26
CA GLN A 177 -27.44 -1.60 6.64
C GLN A 177 -26.26 -0.75 7.13
N PRO A 178 -26.31 -0.20 8.37
CA PRO A 178 -25.17 0.51 8.94
C PRO A 178 -24.06 -0.51 9.28
N GLU A 179 -23.06 -0.61 8.40
CA GLU A 179 -21.85 -1.40 8.63
C GLU A 179 -21.08 -0.87 9.86
N ALA A 180 -20.80 -1.74 10.82
CA ALA A 180 -19.80 -1.47 11.84
C ALA A 180 -18.41 -1.59 11.20
N LEU A 181 -17.80 -0.44 10.88
CA LEU A 181 -16.44 -0.35 10.35
C LEU A 181 -15.45 -0.97 11.35
N SER A 182 -14.54 -1.82 10.85
CA SER A 182 -13.41 -2.28 11.66
C SER A 182 -12.41 -1.12 11.83
N LEU A 183 -11.60 -1.14 12.90
CA LEU A 183 -10.56 -0.11 13.14
C LEU A 183 -9.59 0.01 11.96
N SER A 184 -9.27 -1.10 11.29
CA SER A 184 -8.43 -1.14 10.09
C SER A 184 -9.08 -0.53 8.84
N ASP A 185 -10.41 -0.54 8.75
CA ASP A 185 -11.11 0.15 7.66
C ASP A 185 -11.11 1.66 7.90
N LEU A 186 -11.17 2.09 9.17
CA LEU A 186 -11.11 3.49 9.57
C LEU A 186 -9.77 4.15 9.20
N GLU A 187 -8.66 3.41 9.32
CA GLU A 187 -7.30 3.89 8.96
C GLU A 187 -7.12 4.12 7.46
N ARG A 188 -7.95 3.49 6.61
CA ARG A 188 -7.90 3.60 5.15
C ARG A 188 -8.89 4.62 4.58
N LEU A 189 -9.80 5.14 5.39
CA LEU A 189 -10.81 6.09 4.96
C LEU A 189 -10.26 7.51 5.03
N ALA A 190 -10.47 8.27 3.95
CA ALA A 190 -10.15 9.69 3.94
C ALA A 190 -11.03 10.42 4.98
N PRO A 191 -10.48 11.39 5.75
CA PRO A 191 -11.21 12.12 6.78
C PRO A 191 -12.57 12.69 6.31
N GLU A 192 -12.63 13.14 5.06
CA GLU A 192 -13.83 13.67 4.41
C GLU A 192 -14.92 12.61 4.28
N THR A 193 -14.54 11.36 4.02
CA THR A 193 -15.47 10.23 3.91
C THR A 193 -16.06 9.87 5.28
N VAL A 194 -15.24 9.93 6.33
CA VAL A 194 -15.69 9.72 7.71
C VAL A 194 -16.66 10.83 8.12
N PHE A 195 -16.31 12.08 7.82
CA PHE A 195 -17.15 13.25 8.13
C PHE A 195 -18.51 13.18 7.43
N ALA A 196 -18.54 12.92 6.12
CA ALA A 196 -19.78 12.80 5.35
C ALA A 196 -20.72 11.74 5.95
N ARG A 197 -20.19 10.56 6.30
CA ARG A 197 -20.97 9.49 6.95
C ARG A 197 -21.52 9.89 8.32
N LEU A 198 -20.73 10.59 9.13
CA LEU A 198 -21.20 11.10 10.44
C LEU A 198 -22.32 12.13 10.29
N CYS A 199 -22.20 13.02 9.29
CA CYS A 199 -23.25 13.98 8.97
C CYS A 199 -24.53 13.27 8.50
N GLU A 200 -24.41 12.26 7.64
CA GLU A 200 -25.54 11.46 7.16
C GLU A 200 -26.26 10.70 8.27
N GLN A 201 -25.52 10.17 9.26
CA GLN A 201 -26.08 9.48 10.42
C GLN A 201 -26.74 10.43 11.42
N ARG A 202 -26.21 11.64 11.57
CA ARG A 202 -26.66 12.61 12.59
C ARG A 202 -27.75 13.54 12.09
N ILE A 203 -27.85 13.74 10.77
CA ILE A 203 -28.91 14.53 10.13
C ILE A 203 -30.03 13.59 9.71
N ALA A 204 -31.18 13.72 10.37
CA ALA A 204 -32.37 12.93 10.10
C ALA A 204 -32.76 12.97 8.62
N ALA A 205 -33.18 11.83 8.08
CA ALA A 205 -33.56 11.70 6.66
C ALA A 205 -34.69 12.65 6.24
N GLU A 206 -35.55 13.04 7.18
CA GLU A 206 -36.71 13.93 6.98
C GLU A 206 -36.34 15.42 6.98
N THR A 207 -35.06 15.77 7.12
CA THR A 207 -34.60 17.17 7.13
C THR A 207 -34.90 17.84 5.78
N PRO A 208 -35.63 18.97 5.74
CA PRO A 208 -35.79 19.77 4.53
C PRO A 208 -34.42 20.18 3.98
N GLU A 209 -34.23 20.07 2.66
CA GLU A 209 -32.97 20.44 2.00
C GLU A 209 -31.74 19.67 2.52
N ARG A 210 -31.94 18.47 3.09
CA ARG A 210 -30.87 17.59 3.62
C ARG A 210 -29.65 17.47 2.69
N ALA A 211 -29.89 17.32 1.39
CA ALA A 211 -28.82 17.20 0.41
C ALA A 211 -27.97 18.48 0.30
N SER A 212 -28.61 19.67 0.36
CA SER A 212 -27.89 20.96 0.36
C SER A 212 -27.09 21.13 1.63
N LEU A 213 -27.70 20.83 2.78
CA LEU A 213 -27.05 20.93 4.09
C LEU A 213 -25.83 19.99 4.20
N LEU A 214 -25.95 18.75 3.72
CA LEU A 214 -24.82 17.79 3.68
C LEU A 214 -23.69 18.28 2.76
N ALA A 215 -24.03 18.86 1.61
CA ALA A 215 -23.06 19.43 0.69
C ALA A 215 -22.34 20.65 1.29
N GLU A 216 -23.07 21.55 1.95
CA GLU A 216 -22.51 22.72 2.63
C GLU A 216 -21.59 22.33 3.78
N LEU A 217 -21.99 21.35 4.62
CA LEU A 217 -21.16 20.85 5.70
C LEU A 217 -19.89 20.17 5.19
N SER A 218 -20.00 19.40 4.11
CA SER A 218 -18.84 18.73 3.49
C SER A 218 -17.86 19.76 2.89
N ALA A 219 -18.38 20.81 2.26
CA ALA A 219 -17.57 21.91 1.73
C ALA A 219 -16.86 22.68 2.86
N ALA A 220 -17.58 23.02 3.94
CA ALA A 220 -17.01 23.70 5.10
C ALA A 220 -15.94 22.84 5.81
N PHE A 221 -16.15 21.52 5.89
CA PHE A 221 -15.15 20.59 6.42
C PHE A 221 -13.90 20.55 5.53
N ALA A 222 -14.06 20.47 4.21
CA ALA A 222 -12.93 20.49 3.28
C ALA A 222 -12.15 21.82 3.36
N GLU A 223 -12.82 22.95 3.56
CA GLU A 223 -12.15 24.23 3.78
C GLU A 223 -11.34 24.25 5.09
N LEU A 224 -11.91 23.73 6.19
CA LEU A 224 -11.21 23.66 7.49
C LEU A 224 -10.06 22.64 7.48
N ALA A 225 -10.23 21.52 6.80
CA ALA A 225 -9.20 20.48 6.67
C ALA A 225 -8.01 20.96 5.83
N ASN A 226 -8.24 21.85 4.86
CA ASN A 226 -7.22 22.43 3.99
C ASN A 226 -6.75 23.82 4.45
N ALA A 227 -7.25 24.34 5.57
CA ALA A 227 -6.83 25.63 6.10
C ALA A 227 -5.36 25.55 6.54
N PRO A 228 -4.48 26.46 6.09
CA PRO A 228 -3.10 26.48 6.56
C PRO A 228 -3.09 26.76 8.06
N ALA A 229 -2.38 25.92 8.83
CA ALA A 229 -2.23 26.10 10.26
C ALA A 229 -1.76 27.54 10.55
N GLU A 230 -2.54 28.29 11.34
CA GLU A 230 -2.16 29.63 11.76
C GLU A 230 -0.76 29.56 12.38
N GLN A 231 0.19 30.27 11.76
CA GLN A 231 1.54 30.40 12.26
C GLN A 231 1.45 31.09 13.62
N GLY A 232 1.54 30.29 14.69
CA GLY A 232 1.74 30.79 16.05
C GLY A 232 2.94 31.73 16.04
N THR A 233 2.65 33.02 16.12
CA THR A 233 3.65 34.09 16.26
C THR A 233 4.18 34.03 17.71
N PRO A 234 5.50 34.17 17.94
CA PRO A 234 6.21 33.72 19.15
C PRO A 234 5.77 34.37 20.47
#